data_AF-A0A661PF82-F1
#
_entry.id   AF-A0A661PF82-F1
#
_cell.length_a   1.000
_cell.length_b   1.000
_cell.length_c   1.000
_cell.angle_alpha   90.00
_cell.angle_beta   90.00
_cell.angle_gamma   90.00
#
_symmetry.space_group_name_H-M   'P 1'
#
loop_
_entity.id
_entity.type
_entity.pdbx_description
1 polymer ?
#
loop_
_entity_poly.entity_id
_entity_poly.type
_entity_poly.pdbx_seq_one_letter_code
_entity_poly.pdbx_strand_id
1 'polypeptide(L)' 'MKLENQWPKYYKKNVVTHYCPGCGHGIVHRIIAEVLEELDVGKRALLV' A
#
# COMPACT_ATOMS: atom_id res chain seq x y z
N MET A 1 5.96 -18.84 -4.69
CA MET A 1 4.90 -17.83 -4.65
C MET A 1 5.38 -16.63 -5.45
N LYS A 2 4.86 -16.44 -6.67
CA LYS A 2 5.13 -15.22 -7.45
C LYS A 2 4.07 -14.18 -7.06
N LEU A 3 4.45 -12.92 -7.04
CA LEU A 3 3.49 -11.84 -6.90
C LEU A 3 2.83 -11.66 -8.27
N GLU A 4 1.51 -11.77 -8.32
CA GLU A 4 0.72 -11.49 -9.54
C GLU A 4 0.78 -9.98 -9.88
N ASN A 5 0.82 -9.14 -8.84
CA ASN A 5 0.87 -7.68 -8.98
C ASN A 5 2.18 -7.11 -8.42
N GLN A 6 2.73 -6.11 -9.11
CA GLN A 6 3.91 -5.35 -8.65
C GLN A 6 3.59 -4.62 -7.33
N TRP A 7 4.65 -4.30 -6.58
CA TRP A 7 4.50 -3.42 -5.42
C TRP A 7 4.22 -1.99 -5.89
N PRO A 8 3.24 -1.28 -5.29
CA PRO A 8 2.95 0.10 -5.65
C PRO A 8 4.16 1.00 -5.38
N LYS A 9 4.35 2.02 -6.20
CA LYS A 9 5.42 3.03 -6.11
C LYS A 9 5.52 3.68 -4.73
N TYR A 10 4.38 3.82 -4.04
CA TYR A 10 4.31 4.43 -2.71
C TYR A 10 4.72 3.47 -1.57
N TYR A 11 5.03 2.20 -1.87
CA TYR A 11 5.50 1.23 -0.87
C TYR A 11 6.89 1.59 -0.32
N LYS A 12 7.01 1.70 1.01
CA LYS A 12 8.28 1.95 1.71
C LYS A 12 8.96 0.65 2.14
N LYS A 13 10.10 0.33 1.53
CA LYS A 13 10.84 -0.93 1.74
C LYS A 13 11.54 -1.05 3.11
N ASN A 14 11.86 0.07 3.76
CA ASN A 14 12.64 0.11 5.01
C ASN A 14 11.77 0.46 6.24
N VAL A 15 10.47 0.15 6.18
CA VAL A 15 9.54 0.40 7.29
C VAL A 15 8.86 -0.91 7.65
N VAL A 16 8.96 -1.29 8.92
CA VAL A 16 8.31 -2.49 9.44
C VAL A 16 6.86 -2.15 9.76
N THR A 17 5.94 -3.03 9.38
CA THR A 17 4.53 -2.89 9.76
C THR A 17 4.32 -3.30 11.21
N HIS A 18 3.47 -2.57 11.92
CA HIS A 18 3.04 -2.89 13.28
C HIS A 18 1.69 -3.61 13.31
N TYR A 19 1.14 -3.97 12.15
CA TYR A 19 -0.14 -4.66 12.04
C TYR A 19 0.01 -6.16 12.33
N CYS A 20 -1.00 -6.75 12.98
CA CYS A 20 -1.03 -8.18 13.30
C CYS A 20 -1.10 -9.05 12.01
N PRO A 21 -0.48 -10.24 11.99
CA PRO A 21 -0.66 -11.18 10.90
C PRO A 21 -2.13 -11.60 10.79
N GLY A 22 -2.70 -11.52 9.58
CA GLY A 22 -4.10 -11.85 9.32
C GLY A 22 -5.10 -10.71 9.57
N CYS A 23 -4.68 -9.57 10.16
CA CYS A 23 -5.55 -8.40 10.18
C CYS A 23 -5.52 -7.69 8.82
N GLY A 24 -6.67 -7.15 8.39
CA GLY A 24 -6.81 -6.54 7.06
C GLY A 24 -6.02 -5.24 6.86
N HIS A 25 -5.44 -4.64 7.90
CA HIS A 25 -4.82 -3.31 7.83
C HIS A 25 -3.70 -3.21 6.78
N GLY A 26 -2.82 -4.20 6.72
CA GLY A 26 -1.75 -4.22 5.71
C GLY A 26 -2.29 -4.34 4.29
N ILE A 27 -3.38 -5.10 4.12
CA ILE A 27 -4.06 -5.27 2.83
C ILE A 27 -4.72 -3.94 2.41
N VAL A 28 -5.44 -3.30 3.33
CA VAL A 28 -6.10 -2.00 3.08
C VAL A 28 -5.07 -0.93 2.69
N HIS A 29 -3.95 -0.82 3.40
CA HIS A 29 -2.88 0.11 3.05
C HIS A 29 -2.30 -0.15 1.65
N ARG A 30 -2.14 -1.41 1.28
CA ARG A 30 -1.67 -1.80 -0.06
C ARG A 30 -2.68 -1.38 -1.14
N ILE A 31 -3.96 -1.72 -0.97
CA ILE A 31 -5.02 -1.38 -1.93
C ILE A 31 -5.12 0.13 -2.11
N ILE A 32 -5.10 0.90 -1.00
CA ILE A 32 -5.11 2.36 -1.07
C ILE A 32 -3.90 2.87 -1.86
N ALA A 33 -2.70 2.34 -1.62
CA ALA A 33 -1.50 2.76 -2.36
C ALA A 33 -1.59 2.43 -3.86
N GLU A 34 -2.14 1.27 -4.22
CA GLU A 34 -2.40 0.87 -5.61
C GLU A 34 -3.39 1.83 -6.29
N VAL A 35 -4.53 2.13 -5.65
CA VAL A 35 -5.54 3.06 -6.18
C VAL A 35 -5.01 4.49 -6.31
N LEU A 36 -4.22 4.97 -5.35
CA LEU A 36 -3.61 6.31 -5.41
C LEU A 36 -2.60 6.44 -6.56
N GLU A 37 -1.95 5.34 -6.94
CA GLU A 37 -1.06 5.26 -8.09
C GLU A 37 -1.84 5.19 -9.40
N GLU A 38 -2.86 4.33 -9.48
CA GLU A 38 -3.73 4.18 -10.65
C GLU A 38 -4.43 5.49 -11.02
N LEU A 39 -4.88 6.26 -10.03
CA LEU A 39 -5.57 7.53 -10.24
C LEU A 39 -4.61 8.73 -10.41
N ASP A 40 -3.30 8.55 -10.26
CA ASP A 40 -2.29 9.61 -10.23
C ASP A 40 -2.60 10.75 -9.24
N VAL A 41 -3.08 10.39 -8.04
CA VAL A 41 -3.47 11.36 -6.99
C VAL A 41 -2.64 11.26 -5.72
N GLY A 42 -1.72 10.31 -5.61
CA GLY A 42 -0.96 10.08 -4.37
C GLY A 42 -0.20 11.28 -3.83
N LYS A 43 0.29 12.20 -4.68
CA LYS A 43 0.98 13.43 -4.24
C LYS A 43 0.06 14.51 -3.67
N ARG A 44 -1.24 14.44 -3.95
CA ARG A 44 -2.24 15.43 -3.51
C ARG A 44 -3.23 14.85 -2.48
N ALA A 45 -3.06 13.58 -2.11
CA ALA A 45 -3.87 12.91 -1.11
C ALA A 45 -3.29 13.13 0.29
N LEU A 46 -4.16 13.41 1.26
CA LEU A 46 -3.84 13.39 2.68
C LEU A 46 -4.61 12.22 3.32
N LEU A 47 -3.87 11.25 3.84
CA LEU A 47 -4.42 10.13 4.60
C LEU A 47 -4.37 10.49 6.08
N VAL A 48 -5.51 10.43 6.76
CA VAL A 48 -5.68 10.76 8.19
C VAL A 48 -5.86 9.52 9.03
#